data_AF-A0A814XUU1-F1
#
_entry.id   AF-A0A814XUU1-F1
#
_cell.length_a   1.000
_cell.length_b   1.000
_cell.length_c   1.000
_cell.angle_alpha   90.00
_cell.angle_beta   90.00
_cell.angle_gamma   90.00
#
_symmetry.space_group_name_H-M   'P 1'
#
loop_
_entity.id
_entity.type
_entity.pdbx_description
1 polymer ?
#
loop_
_entity_poly.entity_id
_entity_poly.type
_entity_poly.pdbx_seq_one_letter_code
_entity_poly.pdbx_strand_id
1 'polypeptide(L)' 'MTSSKRSKLPCATCGKAIGIFTCRRCKKDFCSRHSIEHRQTLGKQMDEIIVDHDQLQQNLVDGTKEPRRYPIIKQMDD' A
#
# COMPACT_ATOMS: atom_id res chain seq x y z
N MET A 1 -7.32 -36.55 22.96
CA MET A 1 -6.05 -35.81 23.19
C MET A 1 -5.71 -34.99 21.96
N THR A 2 -5.37 -33.73 22.20
CA THR A 2 -5.16 -32.61 21.28
C THR A 2 -3.83 -32.67 20.54
N SER A 3 -3.79 -32.32 19.25
CA SER A 3 -2.61 -31.70 18.64
C SER A 3 -2.99 -30.88 17.41
N SER A 4 -3.55 -29.68 17.63
CA SER A 4 -3.60 -28.66 16.58
C SER A 4 -2.17 -28.17 16.35
N LYS A 5 -1.47 -28.79 15.40
CA LYS A 5 -0.26 -28.23 14.81
C LYS A 5 -0.65 -26.88 14.18
N ARG A 6 -0.44 -25.77 14.89
CA ARG A 6 -0.41 -24.44 14.25
C ARG A 6 0.83 -24.44 13.35
N SER A 7 0.68 -24.96 12.14
CA SER A 7 1.66 -24.82 11.07
C SER A 7 1.86 -23.33 10.86
N LYS A 8 2.90 -22.77 11.47
CA LYS A 8 3.31 -21.39 11.24
C LYS A 8 3.54 -21.26 9.74
N LEU A 9 2.75 -20.40 9.09
CA LEU A 9 2.88 -20.19 7.65
C LEU A 9 4.26 -19.62 7.35
N PRO A 10 4.98 -20.16 6.36
CA PRO A 10 6.30 -19.67 6.01
C PRO A 10 6.22 -18.26 5.39
N CYS A 11 7.33 -17.53 5.43
CA CYS A 11 7.44 -16.25 4.73
C CYS A 11 7.14 -16.43 3.23
N ALA A 12 6.22 -15.62 2.70
CA ALA A 12 5.81 -15.63 1.30
C ALA A 12 6.95 -15.30 0.32
N THR A 13 8.01 -14.64 0.79
CA THR A 13 9.16 -14.24 -0.04
C THR A 13 10.30 -15.26 -0.02
N CYS A 14 10.62 -15.85 1.15
CA CYS A 14 11.79 -16.71 1.29
C CYS A 14 11.54 -18.09 1.89
N GLY A 15 10.30 -18.45 2.21
CA GLY A 15 9.93 -19.76 2.73
C GLY A 15 10.32 -20.02 4.19
N LYS A 16 11.03 -19.11 4.87
CA LYS A 16 11.47 -19.29 6.26
C LYS A 16 10.32 -19.05 7.24
N ALA A 17 10.16 -19.91 8.24
CA ALA A 17 9.10 -19.83 9.26
C ALA A 17 9.58 -19.22 10.61
N ILE A 18 10.58 -18.33 10.58
CA ILE A 18 11.17 -17.70 11.76
C ILE A 18 10.68 -16.25 11.85
N GLY A 19 10.07 -15.88 12.98
CA GLY A 19 9.61 -14.51 13.23
C GLY A 19 8.63 -14.01 12.17
N ILE A 20 7.46 -14.67 12.07
CA ILE A 20 6.45 -14.39 11.05
C ILE A 20 5.52 -13.25 11.48
N PHE A 21 5.30 -12.32 10.56
CA PHE A 21 4.38 -11.20 10.65
C PHE A 21 3.37 -11.29 9.51
N THR A 22 2.09 -11.21 9.83
CA THR A 22 1.02 -11.24 8.84
C THR A 22 0.61 -9.82 8.45
N CYS A 23 0.72 -9.48 7.17
CA CYS A 23 0.05 -8.29 6.63
C CYS A 23 -1.41 -8.62 6.41
N ARG A 24 -2.32 -8.08 7.26
CA ARG A 24 -3.76 -8.37 7.18
C ARG A 24 -4.39 -7.95 5.86
N ARG A 25 -3.92 -6.83 5.28
CA ARG A 25 -4.47 -6.29 4.04
C ARG A 25 -4.06 -7.12 2.82
N CYS A 26 -2.78 -7.49 2.75
CA CYS A 26 -2.26 -8.33 1.66
C CYS A 26 -2.52 -9.83 1.88
N LYS A 27 -2.96 -10.24 3.08
CA LYS A 27 -3.15 -11.64 3.50
C LYS A 27 -1.91 -12.50 3.25
N LYS A 28 -0.72 -11.92 3.50
CA LYS A 28 0.59 -12.55 3.29
C LYS A 28 1.39 -12.53 4.58
N ASP A 29 2.12 -13.62 4.79
CA ASP A 29 3.03 -13.79 5.92
C ASP A 29 4.47 -13.51 5.51
N PHE A 30 5.21 -12.79 6.33
CA PHE A 30 6.59 -12.39 6.05
C PHE A 30 7.47 -12.62 7.27
N CYS A 31 8.74 -13.00 7.05
CA CYS A 31 9.71 -12.96 8.14
C CYS A 31 10.05 -11.51 8.50
N SER A 32 10.72 -11.30 9.64
CA SER A 32 11.12 -9.97 10.13
C SER A 32 11.76 -9.07 9.07
N ARG A 33 12.63 -9.62 8.22
CA ARG A 33 13.26 -8.85 7.14
C ARG A 33 12.28 -8.47 6.03
N HIS A 34 11.57 -9.45 5.48
CA HIS A 34 10.66 -9.20 4.35
C HIS A 34 9.40 -8.43 4.77
N SER A 35 9.04 -8.41 6.05
CA SER A 35 7.96 -7.56 6.55
C SER A 35 8.36 -6.08 6.54
N ILE A 36 9.63 -5.76 6.79
CA ILE A 36 10.18 -4.41 6.67
C ILE A 36 10.26 -4.00 5.21
N GLU A 37 10.83 -4.85 4.34
CA GLU A 37 10.93 -4.59 2.90
C GLU A 37 9.52 -4.40 2.28
N HIS A 38 8.55 -5.22 2.69
CA HIS A 38 7.16 -5.07 2.27
C HIS A 38 6.57 -3.71 2.69
N ARG A 39 6.79 -3.26 3.93
CA ARG A 39 6.34 -1.95 4.40
C ARG A 39 6.99 -0.81 3.63
N GLN A 40 8.29 -0.90 3.35
CA GLN A 40 8.99 0.10 2.54
C GLN A 40 8.43 0.18 1.11
N THR A 41 8.13 -0.98 0.52
CA THR A 41 7.52 -1.04 -0.82
C THR A 41 6.15 -0.38 -0.83
N LEU A 42 5.31 -0.68 0.16
CA LEU A 42 3.99 -0.04 0.31
C LEU A 42 4.11 1.48 0.52
N GLY A 43 5.09 1.93 1.29
CA GLY A 43 5.35 3.36 1.48
C GLY A 43 5.68 4.06 0.16
N LYS A 44 6.61 3.49 -0.63
CA LYS A 44 6.96 4.02 -1.95
C LYS A 44 5.75 4.09 -2.89
N GLN A 45 4.94 3.03 -2.93
CA GLN A 45 3.73 3.02 -3.76
C GLN A 45 2.73 4.11 -3.33
N MET A 46 2.63 4.39 -2.02
CA MET A 46 1.78 5.46 -1.53
C MET A 46 2.32 6.83 -1.94
N ASP A 47 3.64 7.04 -1.81
CA ASP A 47 4.30 8.29 -2.22
C ASP A 47 4.11 8.54 -3.73
N GLU A 48 4.26 7.49 -4.56
CA GLU A 48 4.00 7.56 -6.01
C GLU A 48 2.55 7.97 -6.30
N ILE A 49 1.57 7.38 -5.61
CA ILE A 49 0.15 7.72 -5.78
C ILE A 49 -0.10 9.19 -5.40
N ILE A 50 0.53 9.70 -4.34
CA ILE A 50 0.38 11.10 -3.91
C ILE A 50 0.97 12.03 -4.97
N VAL A 51 2.17 11.73 -5.48
CA VAL A 51 2.80 12.53 -6.55
C VAL A 51 1.95 12.53 -7.82
N ASP A 52 1.43 11.37 -8.23
CA ASP A 52 0.55 11.26 -9.41
C ASP A 52 -0.76 12.03 -9.22
N HIS A 53 -1.33 11.99 -8.00
CA HIS A 53 -2.52 12.75 -7.64
C HIS A 53 -2.27 14.26 -7.72
N ASP A 54 -1.19 14.74 -7.10
CA ASP A 54 -0.81 16.16 -7.11
C ASP A 54 -0.54 16.65 -8.53
N GLN A 55 0.14 15.83 -9.34
CA GLN A 55 0.40 16.15 -10.74
C GLN A 55 -0.89 16.22 -11.57
N LEU A 56 -1.82 15.29 -11.34
CA LEU A 56 -3.14 15.32 -11.98
C LEU A 56 -3.90 16.59 -11.58
N GLN A 57 -3.90 16.94 -10.29
CA GLN A 57 -4.56 18.14 -9.79
C GLN A 57 -3.96 19.41 -10.40
N GLN A 58 -2.64 19.53 -10.47
CA GLN A 58 -1.96 20.63 -11.13
C GLN A 58 -2.35 20.72 -12.61
N ASN A 59 -2.31 19.61 -13.34
CA ASN A 59 -2.68 19.58 -14.76
C ASN A 59 -4.13 20.03 -15.01
N LEU A 60 -5.05 19.67 -14.11
CA LEU A 60 -6.45 20.09 -14.19
C LEU A 60 -6.63 21.58 -13.90
N VAL A 61 -5.89 22.12 -12.94
CA VAL A 61 -5.92 23.56 -12.59
C VAL A 61 -5.27 24.40 -13.70
N ASP A 62 -4.11 24.00 -14.22
CA ASP A 62 -3.38 24.75 -15.25
C ASP A 62 -4.05 24.66 -16.63
N GLY A 63 -4.72 23.55 -16.93
CA GLY A 63 -5.45 23.33 -18.18
C GLY A 63 -6.78 24.08 -18.28
N THR A 64 -7.28 24.69 -17.20
CA THR A 64 -8.61 25.31 -17.17
C THR A 64 -8.55 26.82 -16.87
N LYS A 65 -8.99 27.65 -17.82
CA LYS A 65 -9.17 29.11 -17.62
C LYS A 65 -10.28 29.46 -16.60
N GLU A 66 -11.11 28.49 -16.21
CA GLU A 66 -12.12 28.58 -15.15
C GLU A 66 -12.16 27.26 -14.33
N PRO A 67 -11.26 27.06 -13.35
CA PRO A 67 -11.18 25.81 -12.57
C PRO A 67 -12.42 25.52 -11.71
N ARG A 68 -13.33 26.49 -11.53
CA ARG A 68 -14.55 26.34 -10.73
C ARG A 68 -15.71 25.60 -11.43
N ARG A 69 -15.60 25.29 -12.72
CA ARG A 69 -16.69 24.65 -13.49
C ARG A 69 -16.65 23.12 -13.54
N TYR A 70 -15.55 22.48 -13.10
CA TYR A 70 -15.45 21.02 -13.11
C TYR A 70 -15.75 20.42 -11.72
N PRO A 71 -16.87 19.70 -11.56
CA PRO A 71 -17.25 19.08 -10.29
C PRO A 71 -16.23 18.05 -9.78
N ILE A 72 -15.36 17.53 -10.66
CA ILE A 72 -14.31 16.56 -10.32
C ILE A 72 -13.22 17.18 -9.44
N ILE A 73 -12.86 18.45 -9.65
CA ILE A 73 -11.81 19.12 -8.86
C ILE A 73 -12.25 19.28 -7.40
N LYS A 74 -13.55 19.48 -7.16
CA LYS A 74 -14.10 19.58 -5.79
C LYS A 74 -14.10 18.27 -5.00
N GLN A 75 -13.93 17.12 -5.66
CA GLN A 75 -13.96 15.81 -5.00
C GLN A 75 -12.57 15.30 -4.59
N MET A 76 -11.51 16.02 -4.97
CA MET A 76 -10.12 15.66 -4.64
C MET A 76 -9.60 16.35 -3.37
N ASP A 77 -10.31 17.37 -2.88
CA ASP A 77 -9.98 18.18 -1.69
C ASP A 77 -10.65 17.66 -0.38
N ASP A 78 -11.35 16.51 -0.40
CA ASP A 78 -12.06 15.92 0.76
C ASP A 78 -11.47 14.56 1.18
#